data_AF-A0A2M7KUI8-F1
#
_entry.id   AF-A0A2M7KUI8-F1
#
_cell.length_a   1.000
_cell.length_b   1.000
_cell.length_c   1.000
_cell.angle_alpha   90.00
_cell.angle_beta   90.00
_cell.angle_gamma   90.00
#
_symmetry.space_group_name_H-M   'P 1'
#
loop_
_entity.id
_entity.type
_entity.pdbx_description
1 polymer ?
#
loop_
_entity_poly.entity_id
_entity_poly.type
_entity_poly.pdbx_seq_one_letter_code
_entity_poly.pdbx_strand_id
1 'polypeptide(L)'
;MPRVLPESWRLRARPAKRSSSAPVACPRVGGVRPRSSGTRRRCRCRPVRRHQGRGCRPRSRAGAVPCRDGRRSGRGLPTSGPPPRSRKEHGRVARARGLVGHVLEVSMAWQTAILPSRSTTVERALREDIGRIGRIGSIALPTPKGDRPMPNRPYTHRERFRRLMHFQSVDRGIHWEFGFLDEAIQRFHREGLPEQYNDNGAIERYFGRDPVAGVPVHLSLHPGFAEEIIEETERTVTKRLASGEIAEIQKHGQHTIPHYLKFPIETRHDWEEFKERLDPADPVRHQHDYKALADRYRNSEAPICIGCGSYLGCIRNWVGFENLAFMVADDPGLVEEMVAHLCDLFLCELEPALKEIEVDFAAGWEDICFNTGSVIGPKHFRELVIPHQTRVMRLLRQHGVDVIYTDCDGNVNELLPLWIECGMNGMFPCEVNGGSDPVQLRARHDRDVLLFGGVAKKELAGTKEDILAELKRLAPLVEEGGFIPMVDHRCPEYVSYDNYRYYQREKLALLGFSQAEIAEIEPLRNMPATTPSAIA
;
A
#
# COMPACT_ATOMS: atom_id res chain seq x y z
N MET A 1 5.84 -9.72 12.98
CA MET A 1 4.61 -10.41 12.54
C MET A 1 4.32 -9.99 11.12
N PRO A 2 4.31 -10.89 10.12
CA PRO A 2 3.88 -10.49 8.79
C PRO A 2 2.40 -10.10 8.89
N ARG A 3 2.12 -8.81 8.68
CA ARG A 3 0.75 -8.29 8.63
C ARG A 3 0.09 -8.80 7.34
N VAL A 4 -0.36 -10.05 7.40
CA VAL A 4 -1.46 -10.54 6.59
C VAL A 4 -2.59 -9.53 6.75
N LEU A 5 -3.29 -9.18 5.65
CA LEU A 5 -4.56 -8.42 5.69
C LEU A 5 -5.30 -8.72 6.99
N PRO A 6 -5.75 -7.70 7.76
CA PRO A 6 -6.20 -7.90 9.13
C PRO A 6 -7.13 -9.10 9.21
N GLU A 7 -7.02 -9.95 10.24
CA GLU A 7 -7.80 -11.19 10.37
C GLU A 7 -9.31 -10.97 10.15
N SER A 8 -9.78 -9.74 10.37
CA SER A 8 -11.12 -9.22 10.08
C SER A 8 -11.54 -9.21 8.60
N TRP A 9 -10.65 -9.52 7.66
CA TRP A 9 -10.90 -9.52 6.20
C TRP A 9 -10.91 -10.93 5.59
N ARG A 10 -10.60 -11.96 6.38
CA ARG A 10 -10.73 -13.36 5.98
C ARG A 10 -12.16 -13.85 6.22
N LEU A 11 -12.89 -14.14 5.14
CA LEU A 11 -14.14 -14.90 5.25
C LEU A 11 -13.82 -16.31 5.74
N ARG A 12 -14.26 -16.67 6.96
CA ARG A 12 -14.15 -18.04 7.48
C ARG A 12 -14.92 -19.01 6.57
N ALA A 13 -14.20 -19.82 5.80
CA ALA A 13 -14.76 -21.04 5.23
C ALA A 13 -15.03 -22.02 6.39
N ARG A 14 -16.28 -22.47 6.56
CA ARG A 14 -16.61 -23.49 7.56
C ARG A 14 -15.93 -24.82 7.16
N PRO A 15 -15.30 -25.56 8.10
CA PRO A 15 -14.76 -26.87 7.79
C PRO A 15 -15.91 -27.85 7.50
N ALA A 16 -15.82 -28.53 6.35
CA ALA A 16 -16.68 -29.65 6.02
C ALA A 16 -16.43 -30.77 7.03
N LYS A 17 -17.45 -31.12 7.82
CA LYS A 17 -17.42 -32.30 8.69
C LYS A 17 -17.29 -33.56 7.84
N ARG A 18 -16.21 -34.31 8.06
CA ARG A 18 -16.11 -35.71 7.65
C ARG A 18 -17.03 -36.56 8.54
N SER A 19 -17.93 -37.32 7.93
CA SER A 19 -18.58 -38.47 8.57
C SER A 19 -18.49 -39.69 7.64
N SER A 20 -17.63 -40.63 8.01
CA SER A 20 -17.77 -42.08 7.72
C SER A 20 -18.87 -42.64 8.64
N SER A 21 -19.71 -43.63 8.35
CA SER A 21 -19.72 -44.69 7.33
C SER A 21 -21.06 -45.48 7.40
N ALA A 22 -21.58 -45.87 6.23
CA ALA A 22 -22.31 -47.12 5.91
C ALA A 22 -23.80 -47.31 6.36
N PRO A 23 -24.56 -48.30 5.79
CA PRO A 23 -25.52 -48.04 4.71
C PRO A 23 -26.92 -48.65 4.95
N VAL A 24 -28.02 -48.02 4.52
CA VAL A 24 -29.33 -48.70 4.48
C VAL A 24 -30.19 -48.27 3.28
N ALA A 25 -30.50 -49.29 2.47
CA ALA A 25 -31.69 -49.57 1.65
C ALA A 25 -32.37 -48.48 0.80
N CYS A 26 -32.45 -48.80 -0.50
CA CYS A 26 -33.45 -48.36 -1.45
C CYS A 26 -34.87 -48.79 -1.01
N PRO A 27 -35.92 -48.04 -1.39
CA PRO A 27 -36.84 -48.64 -2.36
C PRO A 27 -37.18 -47.72 -3.52
N ARG A 28 -37.65 -48.41 -4.58
CA ARG A 28 -37.93 -47.93 -5.93
C ARG A 28 -39.29 -47.20 -6.03
N VAL A 29 -39.43 -46.59 -7.22
CA VAL A 29 -40.64 -46.44 -8.08
C VAL A 29 -41.37 -45.10 -8.00
N GLY A 30 -41.48 -44.45 -9.16
CA GLY A 30 -42.49 -43.43 -9.44
C GLY A 30 -42.10 -42.49 -10.58
N GLY A 31 -41.98 -43.00 -11.80
CA GLY A 31 -41.71 -42.17 -12.98
C GLY A 31 -42.95 -41.45 -13.50
N VAL A 32 -42.79 -40.22 -14.00
CA VAL A 32 -43.58 -39.66 -15.11
C VAL A 32 -42.74 -38.60 -15.86
N ARG A 33 -42.60 -38.79 -17.17
CA ARG A 33 -42.33 -37.80 -18.23
C ARG A 33 -43.36 -38.10 -19.33
N PRO A 34 -43.57 -37.29 -20.39
CA PRO A 34 -43.22 -35.88 -20.67
C PRO A 34 -44.37 -35.11 -21.40
N ARG A 35 -44.13 -33.86 -21.84
CA ARG A 35 -44.63 -33.20 -23.10
C ARG A 35 -44.03 -31.79 -23.15
N SER A 36 -43.05 -31.43 -23.99
CA SER A 36 -43.02 -31.24 -25.46
C SER A 36 -43.84 -30.05 -26.00
N SER A 37 -43.16 -28.94 -26.31
CA SER A 37 -43.31 -28.07 -27.49
C SER A 37 -42.39 -26.86 -27.25
N GLY A 38 -41.50 -26.40 -28.12
CA GLY A 38 -41.42 -26.51 -29.56
C GLY A 38 -41.51 -25.10 -30.13
N THR A 39 -40.38 -24.48 -30.51
CA THR A 39 -40.24 -23.75 -31.78
C THR A 39 -38.83 -23.17 -31.95
N ARG A 40 -38.18 -23.62 -33.03
CA ARG A 40 -37.01 -23.01 -33.66
C ARG A 40 -37.45 -21.76 -34.43
N ARG A 41 -36.64 -20.69 -34.43
CA ARG A 41 -36.43 -19.86 -35.63
C ARG A 41 -34.97 -19.42 -35.75
N ARG A 42 -34.44 -19.59 -36.96
CA ARG A 42 -33.11 -19.21 -37.45
C ARG A 42 -33.14 -17.83 -38.11
N CYS A 43 -31.93 -17.27 -38.28
CA CYS A 43 -31.50 -16.25 -39.26
C CYS A 43 -31.94 -14.79 -38.96
N ARG A 44 -31.11 -13.74 -39.12
CA ARG A 44 -30.14 -13.43 -40.18
C ARG A 44 -29.00 -12.51 -39.71
N CYS A 45 -27.88 -12.58 -40.40
CA CYS A 45 -26.79 -11.59 -40.39
C CYS A 45 -27.03 -10.43 -41.38
N ARG A 46 -26.41 -9.27 -41.05
CA ARG A 46 -25.91 -8.14 -41.89
C ARG A 46 -26.94 -7.15 -42.50
N PRO A 47 -26.54 -5.90 -42.89
CA PRO A 47 -25.18 -5.34 -43.04
C PRO A 47 -24.91 -3.90 -42.50
N VAL A 48 -23.62 -3.57 -42.55
CA VAL A 48 -22.92 -2.27 -42.62
C VAL A 48 -23.66 -1.18 -43.42
N ARG A 49 -23.62 0.08 -42.93
CA ARG A 49 -23.68 1.28 -43.78
C ARG A 49 -22.52 2.24 -43.49
N ARG A 50 -21.77 2.51 -44.57
CA ARG A 50 -20.84 3.63 -44.75
C ARG A 50 -21.65 4.93 -44.93
N HIS A 51 -21.14 6.06 -44.43
CA HIS A 51 -21.34 7.35 -45.07
C HIS A 51 -19.99 8.01 -45.34
N GLN A 52 -19.73 8.25 -46.62
CA GLN A 52 -18.76 9.22 -47.14
C GLN A 52 -19.51 10.47 -47.60
N GLY A 53 -18.83 11.62 -47.54
CA GLY A 53 -19.18 12.90 -48.16
C GLY A 53 -18.44 14.03 -47.41
N ARG A 54 -17.15 14.29 -47.68
CA ARG A 54 -16.60 15.19 -48.73
C ARG A 54 -17.34 16.53 -48.84
N GLY A 55 -16.64 17.60 -48.45
CA GLY A 55 -16.93 18.99 -48.81
C GLY A 55 -15.72 19.87 -48.50
N CYS A 56 -15.05 20.35 -49.55
CA CYS A 56 -13.80 21.12 -49.52
C CYS A 56 -13.98 22.60 -49.18
N ARG A 57 -12.84 23.22 -48.82
CA ARG A 57 -12.54 24.65 -48.53
C ARG A 57 -13.05 25.66 -49.59
N PRO A 58 -12.93 26.97 -49.31
CA PRO A 58 -11.72 27.66 -49.80
C PRO A 58 -11.03 28.59 -48.79
N ARG A 59 -9.78 28.94 -49.14
CA ARG A 59 -8.86 29.89 -48.50
C ARG A 59 -9.09 31.33 -49.00
N SER A 60 -8.76 32.31 -48.16
CA SER A 60 -8.09 33.58 -48.52
C SER A 60 -7.61 34.25 -47.22
N ARG A 61 -6.32 34.38 -46.88
CA ARG A 61 -5.16 35.14 -47.41
C ARG A 61 -5.01 36.55 -46.78
N ALA A 62 -3.78 36.78 -46.28
CA ALA A 62 -3.07 38.06 -46.03
C ALA A 62 -3.62 38.91 -44.87
N GLY A 63 -2.83 39.61 -44.06
CA GLY A 63 -1.41 39.94 -43.90
C GLY A 63 -1.36 40.77 -42.59
N ALA A 64 -0.29 41.35 -42.04
CA ALA A 64 1.13 41.43 -42.26
C ALA A 64 1.69 41.99 -40.92
N VAL A 65 2.99 41.79 -40.69
CA VAL A 65 3.79 42.39 -39.60
C VAL A 65 3.87 43.92 -39.81
N PRO A 66 4.17 44.72 -38.77
CA PRO A 66 5.54 45.20 -38.67
C PRO A 66 6.13 45.21 -37.25
N CYS A 67 7.42 44.84 -37.19
CA CYS A 67 8.36 45.22 -36.16
C CYS A 67 8.67 46.72 -36.20
N ARG A 68 9.07 47.26 -35.04
CA ARG A 68 10.11 48.27 -34.75
C ARG A 68 9.78 48.87 -33.39
N ASP A 69 10.66 49.40 -32.56
CA ASP A 69 12.12 49.41 -32.37
C ASP A 69 12.26 50.18 -31.04
N GLY A 70 13.22 49.88 -30.19
CA GLY A 70 13.37 50.64 -28.93
C GLY A 70 14.53 50.19 -28.06
N ARG A 71 15.75 50.37 -28.58
CA ARG A 71 17.01 50.15 -27.86
C ARG A 71 17.29 51.25 -26.82
N ARG A 72 18.21 50.87 -25.90
CA ARG A 72 19.22 51.66 -25.14
C ARG A 72 18.81 52.02 -23.69
N SER A 73 19.66 51.96 -22.67
CA SER A 73 21.07 51.55 -22.50
C SER A 73 21.52 51.80 -21.04
N GLY A 74 22.53 51.06 -20.56
CA GLY A 74 23.44 51.47 -19.45
C GLY A 74 23.75 50.33 -18.48
N ARG A 75 24.78 49.49 -18.71
CA ARG A 75 26.22 49.62 -18.37
C ARG A 75 26.52 49.90 -16.89
N GLY A 76 27.27 48.98 -16.23
CA GLY A 76 27.88 49.24 -14.92
C GLY A 76 28.60 48.05 -14.26
N LEU A 77 29.71 47.58 -14.84
CA LEU A 77 30.90 46.93 -14.22
C LEU A 77 32.07 47.29 -15.17
N PRO A 78 33.38 47.35 -14.78
CA PRO A 78 34.07 46.56 -13.74
C PRO A 78 35.21 47.33 -12.98
N THR A 79 35.97 46.64 -12.09
CA THR A 79 37.43 46.73 -11.78
C THR A 79 37.71 46.23 -10.34
N SER A 80 38.88 45.81 -9.86
CA SER A 80 39.92 44.83 -10.24
C SER A 80 41.12 45.02 -9.27
N GLY A 81 41.43 44.01 -8.42
CA GLY A 81 42.74 43.72 -7.77
C GLY A 81 43.31 44.68 -6.69
N PRO A 82 44.52 44.43 -6.13
CA PRO A 82 45.07 43.21 -5.49
C PRO A 82 45.74 43.53 -4.09
N PRO A 83 46.49 42.61 -3.41
CA PRO A 83 46.75 42.64 -1.95
C PRO A 83 48.18 43.10 -1.57
N PRO A 84 48.55 43.11 -0.26
CA PRO A 84 49.96 43.08 0.17
C PRO A 84 50.35 41.91 1.10
N ARG A 85 51.67 41.71 1.17
CA ARG A 85 52.47 40.58 1.70
C ARG A 85 53.14 40.87 3.07
N SER A 86 53.70 39.77 3.64
CA SER A 86 55.01 39.62 4.33
C SER A 86 54.95 39.49 5.88
N ARG A 87 55.82 38.71 6.60
CA ARG A 87 57.22 38.26 6.34
C ARG A 87 57.73 37.23 7.41
N LYS A 88 58.59 36.27 6.99
CA LYS A 88 59.76 35.57 7.65
C LYS A 88 59.56 34.73 8.94
N GLU A 89 60.25 33.61 9.23
CA GLU A 89 61.67 33.16 9.16
C GLU A 89 61.75 31.62 8.84
N HIS A 90 62.69 31.01 8.09
CA HIS A 90 64.15 30.77 8.16
C HIS A 90 64.67 29.71 9.18
N GLY A 91 65.21 28.59 8.66
CA GLY A 91 66.08 27.60 9.33
C GLY A 91 66.29 26.33 8.47
N ARG A 92 67.22 26.33 7.50
CA ARG A 92 68.57 25.67 7.47
C ARG A 92 68.60 24.12 7.61
N VAL A 93 69.01 23.41 6.53
CA VAL A 93 70.30 22.65 6.33
C VAL A 93 70.28 21.26 7.04
N ALA A 94 70.54 20.07 6.45
CA ALA A 94 71.61 19.66 5.53
C ALA A 94 71.36 18.29 4.81
N ARG A 95 72.17 18.08 3.76
CA ARG A 95 72.73 16.87 3.08
C ARG A 95 72.55 15.51 3.81
N ALA A 96 72.47 14.34 3.17
CA ALA A 96 73.32 13.80 2.12
C ALA A 96 72.75 12.53 1.45
N ARG A 97 73.30 12.21 0.27
CA ARG A 97 73.06 11.03 -0.58
C ARG A 97 73.52 9.71 0.05
N GLY A 98 72.87 8.59 -0.30
CA GLY A 98 73.50 7.25 -0.30
C GLY A 98 72.54 6.05 -0.29
N LEU A 99 72.73 5.14 -1.26
CA LEU A 99 72.14 3.79 -1.46
C LEU A 99 70.68 3.75 -1.96
N VAL A 100 70.42 3.52 -3.25
CA VAL A 100 70.55 2.28 -4.06
C VAL A 100 69.56 1.19 -3.63
N GLY A 101 68.51 1.05 -4.44
CA GLY A 101 68.04 -0.23 -4.96
C GLY A 101 67.54 -1.28 -3.96
N HIS A 102 66.29 -1.16 -3.55
CA HIS A 102 65.29 -2.23 -3.44
C HIS A 102 63.99 -1.62 -2.90
N VAL A 103 62.84 -2.21 -3.23
CA VAL A 103 61.48 -1.79 -2.84
C VAL A 103 60.81 -0.74 -3.74
N LEU A 104 60.79 -1.00 -5.04
CA LEU A 104 59.73 -0.50 -5.95
C LEU A 104 59.15 -1.64 -6.80
N GLU A 105 59.09 -2.85 -6.24
CA GLU A 105 58.60 -4.05 -6.95
C GLU A 105 57.69 -4.96 -6.09
N VAL A 106 57.15 -4.47 -4.96
CA VAL A 106 56.22 -5.25 -4.10
C VAL A 106 54.84 -4.60 -3.90
N SER A 107 54.59 -3.39 -4.42
CA SER A 107 53.28 -2.72 -4.27
C SER A 107 52.32 -2.91 -5.46
N MET A 108 52.65 -3.75 -6.44
CA MET A 108 51.85 -3.98 -7.64
C MET A 108 51.52 -5.45 -7.93
N ALA A 109 51.79 -6.36 -6.99
CA ALA A 109 51.61 -7.81 -7.17
C ALA A 109 50.74 -8.50 -6.11
N TRP A 110 49.87 -7.77 -5.40
CA TRP A 110 48.93 -8.33 -4.40
C TRP A 110 47.45 -8.04 -4.68
N GLN A 111 47.10 -7.66 -5.91
CA GLN A 111 45.71 -7.35 -6.29
C GLN A 111 45.19 -8.15 -7.50
N THR A 112 45.80 -9.29 -7.80
CA THR A 112 45.45 -10.11 -8.98
C THR A 112 45.45 -11.62 -8.75
N ALA A 113 45.29 -12.07 -7.51
CA ALA A 113 44.99 -13.47 -7.23
C ALA A 113 43.99 -13.55 -6.07
N ILE A 114 42.95 -14.37 -6.22
CA ILE A 114 41.77 -14.54 -5.35
C ILE A 114 40.61 -13.57 -5.67
N LEU A 115 40.05 -13.74 -6.87
CA LEU A 115 38.63 -13.46 -7.15
C LEU A 115 38.16 -14.61 -8.05
N PRO A 116 37.32 -15.55 -7.58
CA PRO A 116 36.61 -16.41 -8.50
C PRO A 116 35.61 -15.55 -9.29
N SER A 117 35.56 -15.84 -10.59
CA SER A 117 34.81 -15.16 -11.64
C SER A 117 33.53 -14.45 -11.20
N ARG A 118 33.53 -13.11 -11.23
CA ARG A 118 32.30 -12.33 -11.35
C ARG A 118 31.59 -12.77 -12.62
N SER A 119 30.39 -13.34 -12.48
CA SER A 119 29.53 -13.74 -13.58
C SER A 119 29.08 -12.49 -14.35
N THR A 120 29.87 -12.13 -15.36
CA THR A 120 29.60 -11.03 -16.31
C THR A 120 28.31 -11.24 -17.11
N THR A 121 27.71 -12.43 -17.04
CA THR A 121 26.43 -12.75 -17.67
C THR A 121 25.24 -12.19 -16.90
N VAL A 122 25.29 -12.12 -15.56
CA VAL A 122 24.20 -11.61 -14.73
C VAL A 122 24.15 -10.08 -14.74
N GLU A 123 25.30 -9.40 -14.57
CA GLU A 123 25.38 -7.93 -14.73
C GLU A 123 24.99 -7.47 -16.14
N ARG A 124 25.26 -8.28 -17.17
CA ARG A 124 24.89 -7.98 -18.55
C ARG A 124 23.41 -8.27 -18.82
N ALA A 125 22.84 -9.34 -18.27
CA ALA A 125 21.41 -9.60 -18.33
C ALA A 125 20.61 -8.53 -17.56
N LEU A 126 21.06 -8.15 -16.36
CA LEU A 126 20.51 -7.02 -15.58
C LEU A 126 20.62 -5.70 -16.37
N ARG A 127 21.76 -5.38 -16.99
CA ARG A 127 21.90 -4.17 -17.82
C ARG A 127 21.12 -4.23 -19.13
N GLU A 128 20.91 -5.40 -19.72
CA GLU A 128 20.09 -5.57 -20.94
C GLU A 128 18.59 -5.50 -20.62
N ASP A 129 18.15 -5.99 -19.46
CA ASP A 129 16.78 -5.80 -18.97
C ASP A 129 16.55 -4.37 -18.49
N ILE A 130 17.47 -3.77 -17.73
CA ILE A 130 17.45 -2.33 -17.35
C ILE A 130 17.52 -1.44 -18.62
N GLY A 131 18.26 -1.86 -19.64
CA GLY A 131 18.33 -1.20 -20.95
C GLY A 131 17.04 -1.30 -21.76
N ARG A 132 16.27 -2.39 -21.62
CA ARG A 132 14.90 -2.54 -22.14
C ARG A 132 13.84 -1.82 -21.29
N ILE A 133 14.11 -1.61 -20.01
CA ILE A 133 13.31 -0.79 -19.06
C ILE A 133 13.45 0.71 -19.39
N GLY A 134 14.40 1.09 -20.26
CA GLY A 134 14.53 2.42 -20.84
C GLY A 134 13.25 2.91 -21.53
N ARG A 135 12.54 3.81 -20.83
CA ARG A 135 11.23 4.41 -21.16
C ARG A 135 10.04 3.48 -20.98
N ILE A 136 9.89 2.88 -19.79
CA ILE A 136 8.53 2.61 -19.29
C ILE A 136 7.84 3.97 -19.14
N GLY A 137 6.94 4.30 -20.07
CA GLY A 137 6.11 5.50 -19.94
C GLY A 137 5.29 5.44 -18.65
N SER A 138 5.10 6.59 -18.01
CA SER A 138 4.25 6.73 -16.83
C SER A 138 2.91 6.01 -17.04
N ILE A 139 2.49 5.19 -16.08
CA ILE A 139 1.14 4.62 -16.11
C ILE A 139 0.17 5.80 -15.91
N ALA A 140 -0.61 6.13 -16.94
CA ALA A 140 -1.58 7.21 -16.83
C ALA A 140 -2.60 6.86 -15.74
N LEU A 141 -2.77 7.78 -14.78
CA LEU A 141 -3.83 7.66 -13.78
C LEU A 141 -5.20 7.76 -14.44
N PRO A 142 -6.21 7.05 -13.92
CA PRO A 142 -7.57 7.17 -14.41
C PRO A 142 -8.07 8.60 -14.23
N THR A 143 -8.55 9.21 -15.31
CA THR A 143 -9.20 10.52 -15.24
C THR A 143 -10.54 10.40 -14.51
N PRO A 144 -10.92 11.39 -13.68
CA PRO A 144 -12.23 11.43 -13.03
C PRO A 144 -13.35 11.18 -14.05
N LYS A 145 -14.23 10.23 -13.75
CA LYS A 145 -15.37 9.89 -14.62
C LYS A 145 -16.46 10.94 -14.35
N GLY A 146 -17.01 11.55 -15.40
CA GLY A 146 -18.11 12.52 -15.27
C GLY A 146 -19.26 11.97 -14.43
N ASP A 147 -19.88 12.85 -13.64
CA ASP A 147 -20.90 12.43 -12.68
C ASP A 147 -22.17 11.94 -13.38
N ARG A 148 -22.75 10.86 -12.85
CA ARG A 148 -23.96 10.24 -13.38
C ARG A 148 -25.10 10.48 -12.38
N PRO A 149 -26.34 10.65 -12.86
CA PRO A 149 -27.48 10.89 -11.99
C PRO A 149 -27.67 9.73 -11.00
N MET A 150 -28.04 10.10 -9.77
CA MET A 150 -28.28 9.16 -8.67
C MET A 150 -29.49 8.25 -8.99
N PRO A 151 -29.42 6.94 -8.72
CA PRO A 151 -30.56 6.05 -8.89
C PRO A 151 -31.65 6.31 -7.84
N ASN A 152 -32.89 5.91 -8.14
CA ASN A 152 -34.02 5.99 -7.19
C ASN A 152 -33.96 4.92 -6.07
N ARG A 153 -32.76 4.43 -5.73
CA ARG A 153 -32.49 3.49 -4.62
C ARG A 153 -31.15 3.84 -3.96
N PRO A 154 -30.92 3.45 -2.69
CA PRO A 154 -29.59 3.55 -2.09
C PRO A 154 -28.53 2.78 -2.89
N TYR A 155 -27.29 3.26 -2.86
CA TYR A 155 -26.16 2.54 -3.45
C TYR A 155 -25.78 1.33 -2.59
N THR A 156 -25.35 0.26 -3.25
CA THR A 156 -24.62 -0.81 -2.54
C THR A 156 -23.27 -0.29 -2.05
N HIS A 157 -22.64 -0.98 -1.10
CA HIS A 157 -21.31 -0.57 -0.61
C HIS A 157 -20.26 -0.56 -1.73
N ARG A 158 -20.35 -1.53 -2.66
CA ARG A 158 -19.47 -1.64 -3.83
C ARG A 158 -19.66 -0.48 -4.80
N GLU A 159 -20.91 -0.10 -5.09
CA GLU A 159 -21.22 1.06 -5.94
C GLU A 159 -20.71 2.36 -5.31
N ARG A 160 -20.96 2.54 -4.01
CA ARG A 160 -20.49 3.70 -3.24
C ARG A 160 -18.96 3.80 -3.24
N PHE A 161 -18.25 2.68 -3.01
CA PHE A 161 -16.80 2.64 -3.05
C PHE A 161 -16.25 3.07 -4.42
N ARG A 162 -16.75 2.47 -5.50
CA ARG A 162 -16.33 2.80 -6.87
C ARG A 162 -16.57 4.27 -7.20
N ARG A 163 -17.71 4.82 -6.80
CA ARG A 163 -18.05 6.23 -7.05
C ARG A 163 -17.18 7.18 -6.23
N LEU A 164 -17.04 6.92 -4.93
CA LEU A 164 -16.24 7.72 -4.02
C LEU A 164 -14.77 7.77 -4.46
N MET A 165 -14.18 6.63 -4.80
CA MET A 165 -12.78 6.54 -5.27
C MET A 165 -12.56 7.12 -6.68
N HIS A 166 -13.63 7.54 -7.35
CA HIS A 166 -13.58 8.22 -8.66
C HIS A 166 -14.14 9.65 -8.60
N PHE A 167 -14.23 10.25 -7.42
CA PHE A 167 -14.69 11.63 -7.22
C PHE A 167 -16.10 11.88 -7.79
N GLN A 168 -16.98 10.87 -7.68
CA GLN A 168 -18.38 10.96 -8.08
C GLN A 168 -19.28 11.08 -6.86
N SER A 169 -20.44 11.71 -7.01
CA SER A 169 -21.40 11.89 -5.92
C SER A 169 -21.92 10.57 -5.37
N VAL A 170 -22.07 10.49 -4.05
CA VAL A 170 -22.58 9.33 -3.31
C VAL A 170 -23.72 9.75 -2.39
N ASP A 171 -24.54 8.79 -1.97
CA ASP A 171 -25.62 8.99 -0.99
C ASP A 171 -25.09 9.23 0.43
N ARG A 172 -23.96 8.60 0.76
CA ARG A 172 -23.14 8.81 1.95
C ARG A 172 -21.71 8.35 1.66
N GLY A 173 -20.74 8.70 2.51
CA GLY A 173 -19.36 8.23 2.45
C GLY A 173 -19.19 6.78 2.93
N ILE A 174 -17.97 6.26 2.81
CA ILE A 174 -17.58 4.91 3.26
C ILE A 174 -17.15 4.96 4.73
N HIS A 175 -17.69 4.06 5.55
CA HIS A 175 -17.38 3.97 6.97
C HIS A 175 -16.43 2.81 7.27
N TRP A 176 -15.12 3.08 7.27
CA TRP A 176 -14.04 2.16 7.63
C TRP A 176 -13.16 2.75 8.74
N GLU A 177 -12.38 1.90 9.41
CA GLU A 177 -11.39 2.28 10.41
C GLU A 177 -10.12 1.45 10.25
N PHE A 178 -9.02 1.92 10.85
CA PHE A 178 -7.74 1.21 10.87
C PHE A 178 -7.66 0.18 12.03
N GLY A 179 -8.41 0.43 13.10
CA GLY A 179 -8.48 -0.45 14.26
C GLY A 179 -7.85 0.18 15.51
N PHE A 180 -7.43 -0.67 16.43
CA PHE A 180 -7.13 -0.37 17.83
C PHE A 180 -5.84 -1.05 18.26
N LEU A 181 -5.13 -0.42 19.19
CA LEU A 181 -4.12 -1.09 20.00
C LEU A 181 -4.79 -1.95 21.06
N ASP A 182 -4.13 -3.02 21.48
CA ASP A 182 -4.71 -3.98 22.44
C ASP A 182 -5.04 -3.31 23.77
N GLU A 183 -4.21 -2.35 24.20
CA GLU A 183 -4.41 -1.58 25.42
C GLU A 183 -5.64 -0.66 25.32
N ALA A 184 -5.95 -0.15 24.12
CA ALA A 184 -7.18 0.60 23.88
C ALA A 184 -8.42 -0.29 24.00
N ILE A 185 -8.38 -1.50 23.45
CA ILE A 185 -9.46 -2.49 23.58
C ILE A 185 -9.68 -2.83 25.07
N GLN A 186 -8.61 -3.10 25.82
CA GLN A 186 -8.68 -3.37 27.25
C GLN A 186 -9.30 -2.21 28.03
N ARG A 187 -8.95 -0.96 27.69
CA ARG A 187 -9.57 0.23 28.27
C ARG A 187 -11.05 0.32 27.92
N PHE A 188 -11.42 0.08 26.66
CA PHE A 188 -12.80 0.17 26.22
C PHE A 188 -13.70 -0.83 26.95
N HIS A 189 -13.22 -2.05 27.21
CA HIS A 189 -13.97 -3.01 28.04
C HIS A 189 -14.23 -2.47 29.46
N ARG A 190 -13.21 -1.89 30.10
CA ARG A 190 -13.37 -1.23 31.42
C ARG A 190 -14.35 -0.05 31.39
N GLU A 191 -14.51 0.58 30.24
CA GLU A 191 -15.40 1.75 30.03
C GLU A 191 -16.76 1.38 29.42
N GLY A 192 -17.07 0.08 29.25
CA GLY A 192 -18.40 -0.41 28.87
C GLY A 192 -18.54 -0.96 27.45
N LEU A 193 -17.44 -1.26 26.74
CA LEU A 193 -17.48 -2.08 25.53
C LEU A 193 -17.85 -3.54 25.89
N PRO A 194 -18.88 -4.14 25.28
CA PRO A 194 -19.24 -5.53 25.58
C PRO A 194 -18.12 -6.54 25.28
N GLU A 195 -17.91 -7.50 26.18
CA GLU A 195 -16.82 -8.48 26.16
C GLU A 195 -16.74 -9.34 24.87
N GLN A 196 -17.87 -9.53 24.17
CA GLN A 196 -17.87 -10.29 22.91
C GLN A 196 -17.15 -9.57 21.76
N TYR A 197 -16.88 -8.27 21.88
CA TYR A 197 -16.19 -7.47 20.88
C TYR A 197 -14.72 -7.28 21.29
N ASN A 198 -13.94 -8.34 21.15
CA ASN A 198 -12.58 -8.46 21.69
C ASN A 198 -11.46 -8.47 20.62
N ASP A 199 -11.81 -8.20 19.37
CA ASP A 199 -10.86 -8.06 18.27
C ASP A 199 -11.23 -6.85 17.39
N ASN A 200 -10.25 -6.35 16.62
CA ASN A 200 -10.42 -5.22 15.72
C ASN A 200 -11.66 -5.33 14.82
N GLY A 201 -11.87 -6.48 14.18
CA GLY A 201 -13.01 -6.67 13.29
C GLY A 201 -14.35 -6.74 14.02
N ALA A 202 -14.38 -7.35 15.20
CA ALA A 202 -15.59 -7.42 16.01
C ALA A 202 -16.02 -6.03 16.48
N ILE A 203 -15.07 -5.21 16.95
CA ILE A 203 -15.34 -3.84 17.40
C ILE A 203 -15.75 -2.96 16.22
N GLU A 204 -15.05 -3.01 15.09
CA GLU A 204 -15.43 -2.23 13.91
C GLU A 204 -16.85 -2.58 13.41
N ARG A 205 -17.22 -3.87 13.42
CA ARG A 205 -18.59 -4.29 13.08
C ARG A 205 -19.62 -3.79 14.08
N TYR A 206 -19.28 -3.80 15.38
CA TYR A 206 -20.13 -3.23 16.43
C TYR A 206 -20.40 -1.74 16.20
N PHE A 207 -19.41 -1.01 15.67
CA PHE A 207 -19.55 0.39 15.26
C PHE A 207 -20.15 0.60 13.86
N GLY A 208 -20.62 -0.45 13.18
CA GLY A 208 -21.29 -0.33 11.88
C GLY A 208 -20.36 -0.13 10.69
N ARG A 209 -19.18 -0.77 10.70
CA ARG A 209 -18.25 -0.77 9.55
C ARG A 209 -18.91 -1.28 8.26
N ASP A 210 -18.67 -0.57 7.15
CA ASP A 210 -19.05 -1.01 5.81
C ASP A 210 -18.26 -2.28 5.41
N PRO A 211 -18.93 -3.31 4.84
CA PRO A 211 -18.30 -4.59 4.53
C PRO A 211 -17.33 -4.49 3.36
N VAL A 212 -16.44 -5.47 3.27
CA VAL A 212 -15.46 -5.64 2.21
C VAL A 212 -15.11 -7.13 2.10
N ALA A 213 -14.84 -7.60 0.89
CA ALA A 213 -14.49 -8.98 0.63
C ALA A 213 -13.05 -9.07 0.13
N GLY A 214 -12.27 -10.02 0.64
CA GLY A 214 -10.90 -10.26 0.17
C GLY A 214 -10.85 -11.45 -0.78
N VAL A 215 -10.11 -11.33 -1.88
CA VAL A 215 -9.71 -12.45 -2.73
C VAL A 215 -8.51 -13.15 -2.07
N PRO A 216 -8.58 -14.47 -1.82
CA PRO A 216 -7.47 -15.17 -1.20
C PRO A 216 -6.32 -15.32 -2.21
N VAL A 217 -5.12 -14.89 -1.82
CA VAL A 217 -3.86 -15.05 -2.57
C VAL A 217 -2.73 -15.33 -1.60
N HIS A 218 -1.69 -16.05 -2.02
CA HIS A 218 -0.62 -16.49 -1.12
C HIS A 218 0.71 -15.79 -1.39
N LEU A 219 0.83 -14.56 -0.89
CA LEU A 219 1.97 -13.67 -1.13
C LEU A 219 3.09 -13.76 -0.07
N SER A 220 2.98 -14.69 0.89
CA SER A 220 3.90 -14.80 2.03
C SER A 220 4.78 -16.06 1.97
N LEU A 221 5.66 -16.24 2.95
CA LEU A 221 6.50 -17.43 3.10
C LEU A 221 5.68 -18.72 3.17
N HIS A 222 6.18 -19.77 2.52
CA HIS A 222 5.65 -21.13 2.62
C HIS A 222 6.76 -22.20 2.57
N PRO A 223 6.81 -23.11 3.55
CA PRO A 223 6.24 -22.92 4.88
C PRO A 223 6.87 -21.68 5.55
N GLY A 224 6.13 -21.04 6.45
CA GLY A 224 6.75 -20.11 7.39
C GLY A 224 7.72 -20.84 8.32
N PHE A 225 8.54 -20.10 9.06
CA PHE A 225 9.37 -20.69 10.11
C PHE A 225 8.47 -21.21 11.24
N ALA A 226 8.87 -22.32 11.86
CA ALA A 226 8.19 -22.79 13.06
C ALA A 226 8.40 -21.77 14.19
N GLU A 227 7.31 -21.40 14.88
CA GLU A 227 7.45 -20.61 16.10
C GLU A 227 8.05 -21.48 17.20
N GLU A 228 9.10 -20.96 17.83
CA GLU A 228 9.88 -21.68 18.83
C GLU A 228 10.22 -20.71 19.97
N ILE A 229 9.80 -21.03 21.19
CA ILE A 229 10.22 -20.30 22.38
C ILE A 229 11.64 -20.76 22.72
N ILE A 230 12.58 -19.82 22.69
CA ILE A 230 14.01 -20.06 22.96
C ILE A 230 14.28 -19.84 24.45
N GLU A 231 13.70 -18.77 24.99
CA GLU A 231 13.84 -18.40 26.40
C GLU A 231 12.56 -17.73 26.87
N GLU A 232 12.19 -17.99 28.12
CA GLU A 232 11.03 -17.38 28.76
C GLU A 232 11.40 -16.95 30.17
N THR A 233 11.28 -15.65 30.44
CA THR A 233 11.49 -15.06 31.76
C THR A 233 10.14 -14.67 32.37
N GLU A 234 10.14 -14.11 33.58
CA GLU A 234 8.92 -13.53 34.16
C GLU A 234 8.37 -12.37 33.32
N ARG A 235 9.25 -11.62 32.64
CA ARG A 235 8.90 -10.37 31.95
C ARG A 235 8.85 -10.50 30.43
N THR A 236 9.66 -11.37 29.86
CA THR A 236 9.87 -11.46 28.41
C THR A 236 9.77 -12.89 27.89
N VAL A 237 9.46 -13.01 26.60
CA VAL A 237 9.59 -14.25 25.83
C VAL A 237 10.50 -13.95 24.65
N THR A 238 11.61 -14.67 24.56
CA THR A 238 12.46 -14.71 23.37
C THR A 238 12.00 -15.87 22.51
N LYS A 239 11.52 -15.57 21.30
CA LYS A 239 11.05 -16.60 20.38
C LYS A 239 11.43 -16.33 18.93
N ARG A 240 11.53 -17.40 18.16
CA ARG A 240 11.53 -17.35 16.70
C ARG A 240 10.12 -17.08 16.20
N LEU A 241 9.98 -16.11 15.32
CA LEU A 241 8.72 -15.76 14.66
C LEU A 241 8.52 -16.54 13.37
N ALA A 242 7.28 -16.60 12.88
CA ALA A 242 6.95 -17.25 11.60
C ALA A 242 7.66 -16.65 10.38
N SER A 243 8.16 -15.41 10.49
CA SER A 243 8.97 -14.72 9.48
C SER A 243 10.48 -15.00 9.60
N GLY A 244 10.91 -15.74 10.63
CA GLY A 244 12.27 -16.25 10.80
C GLY A 244 13.14 -15.48 11.80
N GLU A 245 12.74 -14.27 12.17
CA GLU A 245 13.45 -13.45 13.15
C GLU A 245 13.36 -14.04 14.54
N ILE A 246 14.40 -13.84 15.35
CA ILE A 246 14.38 -14.10 16.79
C ILE A 246 14.20 -12.75 17.48
N ALA A 247 13.16 -12.64 18.29
CA ALA A 247 12.83 -11.41 18.99
C ALA A 247 12.47 -11.67 20.45
N GLU A 248 12.89 -10.75 21.31
CA GLU A 248 12.42 -10.63 22.69
C GLU A 248 11.16 -9.76 22.73
N ILE A 249 10.10 -10.30 23.35
CA ILE A 249 8.78 -9.68 23.43
C ILE A 249 8.38 -9.56 24.89
N GLN A 250 7.89 -8.38 25.30
CA GLN A 250 7.34 -8.17 26.64
C GLN A 250 6.03 -8.95 26.81
N LYS A 251 5.90 -9.68 27.93
CA LYS A 251 4.68 -10.43 28.29
C LYS A 251 3.55 -9.53 28.77
N HIS A 252 3.91 -8.40 29.40
CA HIS A 252 2.98 -7.52 30.10
C HIS A 252 3.35 -6.06 29.86
N GLY A 253 2.36 -5.17 30.01
CA GLY A 253 2.52 -3.74 29.79
C GLY A 253 2.30 -3.34 28.33
N GLN A 254 2.78 -2.15 27.96
CA GLN A 254 2.63 -1.66 26.59
C GLN A 254 3.43 -2.54 25.63
N HIS A 255 2.73 -3.17 24.68
CA HIS A 255 3.37 -3.97 23.64
C HIS A 255 4.03 -3.03 22.62
N THR A 256 5.31 -2.75 22.85
CA THR A 256 6.14 -1.99 21.90
C THR A 256 6.68 -2.90 20.78
N ILE A 257 7.38 -2.29 19.82
CA ILE A 257 8.13 -3.03 18.80
C ILE A 257 9.06 -4.03 19.50
N PRO A 258 9.04 -5.33 19.11
CA PRO A 258 9.93 -6.34 19.70
C PRO A 258 11.41 -5.94 19.59
N HIS A 259 12.21 -6.38 20.56
CA HIS A 259 13.65 -6.24 20.47
C HIS A 259 14.21 -7.39 19.64
N TYR A 260 14.55 -7.12 18.39
CA TYR A 260 15.07 -8.12 17.46
C TYR A 260 16.52 -8.46 17.79
N LEU A 261 16.79 -9.75 17.99
CA LEU A 261 18.10 -10.28 18.36
C LEU A 261 18.84 -10.91 17.18
N LYS A 262 18.09 -11.51 16.25
CA LYS A 262 18.65 -12.15 15.06
C LYS A 262 17.67 -12.12 13.90
N PHE A 263 18.21 -11.96 12.70
CA PHE A 263 17.47 -11.97 11.45
C PHE A 263 17.75 -13.25 10.65
N PRO A 264 16.79 -13.75 9.85
CA PRO A 264 16.97 -14.95 9.04
C PRO A 264 17.88 -14.73 7.82
N ILE A 265 18.15 -13.49 7.41
CA ILE A 265 19.04 -13.17 6.29
C ILE A 265 20.10 -12.17 6.78
N GLU A 266 21.35 -12.63 6.92
CA GLU A 266 22.50 -11.80 7.29
C GLU A 266 23.54 -11.77 6.15
N THR A 267 23.49 -12.76 5.25
CA THR A 267 24.40 -12.94 4.12
C THR A 267 23.66 -13.31 2.84
N ARG A 268 24.35 -13.19 1.70
CA ARG A 268 23.83 -13.67 0.42
C ARG A 268 23.53 -15.18 0.42
N HIS A 269 24.28 -15.97 1.19
CA HIS A 269 24.03 -17.41 1.28
C HIS A 269 22.70 -17.70 1.99
N ASP A 270 22.40 -16.97 3.07
CA ASP A 270 21.13 -17.10 3.78
C ASP A 270 19.95 -16.80 2.85
N TRP A 271 20.08 -15.80 1.97
CA TRP A 271 19.05 -15.51 0.97
C TRP A 271 18.81 -16.67 -0.02
N GLU A 272 19.87 -17.34 -0.47
CA GLU A 272 19.74 -18.48 -1.39
C GLU A 272 18.92 -19.63 -0.77
N GLU A 273 19.08 -19.89 0.52
CA GLU A 273 18.27 -20.88 1.25
C GLU A 273 16.86 -20.34 1.57
N PHE A 274 16.77 -19.07 1.97
CA PHE A 274 15.52 -18.43 2.36
C PHE A 274 14.51 -18.37 1.22
N LYS A 275 14.96 -18.07 -0.01
CA LYS A 275 14.08 -17.87 -1.16
C LYS A 275 13.35 -19.13 -1.62
N GLU A 276 13.78 -20.32 -1.19
CA GLU A 276 13.01 -21.56 -1.39
C GLU A 276 11.61 -21.46 -0.75
N ARG A 277 11.47 -20.70 0.35
CA ARG A 277 10.17 -20.44 1.00
C ARG A 277 9.29 -19.46 0.23
N LEU A 278 9.82 -18.89 -0.84
CA LEU A 278 9.17 -17.93 -1.70
C LEU A 278 9.04 -18.49 -3.13
N ASP A 279 9.14 -19.80 -3.32
CA ASP A 279 8.99 -20.42 -4.65
C ASP A 279 7.59 -20.13 -5.22
N PRO A 280 7.48 -19.37 -6.33
CA PRO A 280 6.20 -19.10 -6.98
C PRO A 280 5.56 -20.36 -7.59
N ALA A 281 6.35 -21.41 -7.85
CA ALA A 281 5.86 -22.65 -8.45
C ALA A 281 5.29 -23.65 -7.42
N ASP A 282 5.41 -23.36 -6.13
CA ASP A 282 4.91 -24.25 -5.08
C ASP A 282 3.40 -24.50 -5.25
N PRO A 283 2.96 -25.77 -5.45
CA PRO A 283 1.55 -26.10 -5.65
C PRO A 283 0.61 -25.64 -4.53
N VAL A 284 1.12 -25.41 -3.32
CA VAL A 284 0.31 -24.90 -2.19
C VAL A 284 -0.21 -23.49 -2.46
N ARG A 285 0.49 -22.69 -3.27
CA ARG A 285 0.04 -21.35 -3.64
C ARG A 285 -1.09 -21.38 -4.68
N HIS A 286 -1.12 -22.42 -5.52
CA HIS A 286 -2.07 -22.60 -6.62
C HIS A 286 -3.30 -23.43 -6.27
N GLN A 287 -3.75 -23.41 -5.01
CA GLN A 287 -4.85 -24.26 -4.52
C GLN A 287 -6.25 -23.63 -4.67
N HIS A 288 -6.32 -22.33 -4.95
CA HIS A 288 -7.60 -21.62 -5.04
C HIS A 288 -8.29 -21.83 -6.38
N ASP A 289 -9.52 -22.33 -6.36
CA ASP A 289 -10.40 -22.35 -7.54
C ASP A 289 -11.06 -20.97 -7.72
N TYR A 290 -10.32 -20.07 -8.38
CA TYR A 290 -10.79 -18.70 -8.63
C TYR A 290 -12.05 -18.64 -9.49
N LYS A 291 -12.27 -19.62 -10.36
CA LYS A 291 -13.47 -19.71 -11.17
C LYS A 291 -14.70 -20.03 -10.33
N ALA A 292 -14.58 -20.95 -9.37
CA ALA A 292 -15.65 -21.22 -8.40
C ALA A 292 -15.92 -20.00 -7.50
N LEU A 293 -14.88 -19.22 -7.17
CA LEU A 293 -15.02 -17.98 -6.40
C LEU A 293 -15.64 -16.83 -7.22
N ALA A 294 -15.42 -16.77 -8.53
CA ALA A 294 -15.88 -15.69 -9.40
C ALA A 294 -17.39 -15.47 -9.35
N ASP A 295 -18.19 -16.55 -9.30
CA ASP A 295 -19.66 -16.44 -9.23
C ASP A 295 -20.13 -15.79 -7.92
N ARG A 296 -19.43 -16.03 -6.81
CA ARG A 296 -19.69 -15.39 -5.52
C ARG A 296 -19.37 -13.89 -5.58
N TYR A 297 -18.24 -13.55 -6.18
CA TYR A 297 -17.76 -12.16 -6.25
C TYR A 297 -18.51 -11.30 -7.26
N ARG A 298 -19.01 -11.89 -8.36
CA ARG A 298 -19.77 -11.18 -9.40
C ARG A 298 -21.02 -10.47 -8.83
N ASN A 299 -21.66 -11.08 -7.83
CA ASN A 299 -22.88 -10.56 -7.21
C ASN A 299 -22.63 -9.90 -5.85
N SER A 300 -21.37 -9.62 -5.49
CA SER A 300 -21.04 -8.99 -4.20
C SER A 300 -21.51 -7.53 -4.17
N GLU A 301 -22.27 -7.19 -3.13
CA GLU A 301 -22.60 -5.80 -2.79
C GLU A 301 -21.49 -5.10 -1.99
N ALA A 302 -20.50 -5.86 -1.50
CA ALA A 302 -19.31 -5.34 -0.86
C ALA A 302 -18.17 -5.16 -1.89
N PRO A 303 -17.34 -4.11 -1.78
CA PRO A 303 -16.15 -3.96 -2.60
C PRO A 303 -15.19 -5.14 -2.37
N ILE A 304 -14.45 -5.47 -3.42
CA ILE A 304 -13.57 -6.63 -3.49
C ILE A 304 -12.12 -6.14 -3.52
N CYS A 305 -11.36 -6.60 -2.54
CA CYS A 305 -9.94 -6.31 -2.37
C CYS A 305 -9.08 -7.50 -2.80
N ILE A 306 -7.93 -7.24 -3.39
CA ILE A 306 -6.83 -8.21 -3.51
C ILE A 306 -5.57 -7.64 -2.87
N GLY A 307 -4.79 -8.47 -2.17
CA GLY A 307 -3.47 -8.04 -1.69
C GLY A 307 -2.53 -7.84 -2.88
N CYS A 308 -1.63 -6.85 -2.84
CA CYS A 308 -0.58 -6.69 -3.84
C CYS A 308 0.85 -6.70 -3.26
N GLY A 309 0.98 -7.20 -2.03
CA GLY A 309 2.26 -7.52 -1.41
C GLY A 309 2.98 -6.34 -0.76
N SER A 310 4.23 -6.58 -0.40
CA SER A 310 5.18 -5.65 0.19
C SER A 310 6.56 -5.97 -0.36
N TYR A 311 7.36 -4.97 -0.71
CA TYR A 311 8.71 -5.18 -1.18
C TYR A 311 9.69 -5.01 -0.03
N LEU A 312 10.07 -3.77 0.27
CA LEU A 312 11.06 -3.48 1.28
C LEU A 312 10.53 -3.72 2.69
N GLY A 313 9.22 -3.62 2.93
CA GLY A 313 8.62 -3.98 4.22
C GLY A 313 8.84 -5.43 4.63
N CYS A 314 8.64 -6.36 3.69
CA CYS A 314 8.97 -7.77 3.87
C CYS A 314 10.47 -7.97 4.08
N ILE A 315 11.30 -7.41 3.21
CA ILE A 315 12.77 -7.55 3.30
C ILE A 315 13.29 -6.99 4.62
N ARG A 316 12.79 -5.82 5.05
CA ARG A 316 13.12 -5.19 6.33
C ARG A 316 12.86 -6.11 7.51
N ASN A 317 11.77 -6.88 7.48
CA ASN A 317 11.50 -7.85 8.54
C ASN A 317 12.58 -8.94 8.55
N TRP A 318 12.98 -9.43 7.37
CA TRP A 318 13.91 -10.55 7.24
C TRP A 318 15.39 -10.20 7.42
N VAL A 319 15.80 -8.97 7.18
CA VAL A 319 17.20 -8.53 7.31
C VAL A 319 17.39 -7.58 8.50
N GLY A 320 16.34 -6.88 8.93
CA GLY A 320 16.38 -5.81 9.93
C GLY A 320 16.47 -4.41 9.32
N PHE A 321 15.99 -3.39 10.05
CA PHE A 321 15.99 -1.99 9.58
C PHE A 321 17.40 -1.45 9.30
N GLU A 322 18.30 -1.59 10.26
CA GLU A 322 19.66 -1.06 10.17
C GLU A 322 20.46 -1.79 9.08
N ASN A 323 20.37 -3.12 9.05
CA ASN A 323 21.01 -3.94 8.03
C ASN A 323 20.50 -3.61 6.62
N LEU A 324 19.19 -3.37 6.45
CA LEU A 324 18.65 -2.95 5.16
C LEU A 324 19.26 -1.61 4.68
N ALA A 325 19.42 -0.66 5.61
CA ALA A 325 20.02 0.64 5.27
C ALA A 325 21.48 0.51 4.81
N PHE A 326 22.28 -0.34 5.47
CA PHE A 326 23.66 -0.63 5.05
C PHE A 326 23.71 -1.45 3.75
N MET A 327 22.87 -2.46 3.62
CA MET A 327 22.84 -3.36 2.45
C MET A 327 22.55 -2.60 1.15
N VAL A 328 21.69 -1.57 1.18
CA VAL A 328 21.47 -0.73 0.00
C VAL A 328 22.73 0.00 -0.48
N ALA A 329 23.66 0.31 0.41
CA ALA A 329 24.94 0.93 0.06
C ALA A 329 26.01 -0.11 -0.32
N ASP A 330 26.09 -1.21 0.43
CA ASP A 330 27.18 -2.18 0.35
C ASP A 330 26.93 -3.27 -0.71
N ASP A 331 25.68 -3.73 -0.85
CA ASP A 331 25.25 -4.73 -1.83
C ASP A 331 23.82 -4.46 -2.35
N PRO A 332 23.62 -3.37 -3.11
CA PRO A 332 22.32 -3.06 -3.72
C PRO A 332 21.82 -4.16 -4.66
N GLY A 333 22.72 -4.98 -5.21
CA GLY A 333 22.38 -6.10 -6.09
C GLY A 333 21.60 -7.20 -5.35
N LEU A 334 21.98 -7.51 -4.11
CA LEU A 334 21.21 -8.43 -3.26
C LEU A 334 19.82 -7.88 -2.93
N VAL A 335 19.70 -6.58 -2.67
CA VAL A 335 18.39 -5.94 -2.42
C VAL A 335 17.50 -6.04 -3.66
N GLU A 336 18.03 -5.69 -4.84
CA GLU A 336 17.30 -5.83 -6.12
C GLU A 336 16.90 -7.30 -6.37
N GLU A 337 17.77 -8.26 -6.10
CA GLU A 337 17.47 -9.69 -6.26
C GLU A 337 16.27 -10.12 -5.39
N MET A 338 16.22 -9.70 -4.12
CA MET A 338 15.09 -9.97 -3.23
C MET A 338 13.79 -9.31 -3.71
N VAL A 339 13.85 -8.05 -4.14
CA VAL A 339 12.70 -7.33 -4.71
C VAL A 339 12.20 -8.01 -5.98
N ALA A 340 13.10 -8.42 -6.87
CA ALA A 340 12.78 -9.08 -8.12
C ALA A 340 12.07 -10.42 -7.87
N HIS A 341 12.57 -11.21 -6.91
CA HIS A 341 11.97 -12.47 -6.52
C HIS A 341 10.55 -12.29 -5.96
N LEU A 342 10.35 -11.28 -5.11
CA LEU A 342 9.02 -10.92 -4.61
C LEU A 342 8.06 -10.50 -5.73
N CYS A 343 8.55 -9.72 -6.70
CA CYS A 343 7.75 -9.35 -7.88
C CYS A 343 7.29 -10.59 -8.68
N ASP A 344 8.18 -11.54 -8.94
CA ASP A 344 7.84 -12.75 -9.69
C ASP A 344 6.84 -13.62 -8.93
N LEU A 345 7.00 -13.74 -7.61
CA LEU A 345 5.99 -14.37 -6.74
C LEU A 345 4.64 -13.67 -6.85
N PHE A 346 4.59 -12.34 -6.74
CA PHE A 346 3.34 -11.61 -6.79
C PHE A 346 2.66 -11.72 -8.16
N LEU A 347 3.40 -11.66 -9.26
CA LEU A 347 2.84 -11.86 -10.60
C LEU A 347 2.22 -13.26 -10.75
N CYS A 348 2.92 -14.29 -10.28
CA CYS A 348 2.46 -15.68 -10.33
C CYS A 348 1.13 -15.88 -9.58
N GLU A 349 1.01 -15.27 -8.39
CA GLU A 349 -0.16 -15.41 -7.53
C GLU A 349 -1.36 -14.57 -7.97
N LEU A 350 -1.11 -13.35 -8.47
CA LEU A 350 -2.16 -12.39 -8.78
C LEU A 350 -2.82 -12.68 -10.14
N GLU A 351 -2.04 -13.07 -11.15
CA GLU A 351 -2.56 -13.21 -12.52
C GLU A 351 -3.72 -14.22 -12.63
N PRO A 352 -3.66 -15.43 -12.02
CA PRO A 352 -4.78 -16.38 -12.09
C PRO A 352 -6.06 -15.85 -11.43
N ALA A 353 -5.93 -15.15 -10.31
CA ALA A 353 -7.07 -14.56 -9.61
C ALA A 353 -7.74 -13.45 -10.44
N LEU A 354 -6.93 -12.54 -10.98
CA LEU A 354 -7.39 -11.38 -11.76
C LEU A 354 -8.03 -11.77 -13.11
N LYS A 355 -7.70 -12.94 -13.67
CA LYS A 355 -8.35 -13.48 -14.87
C LYS A 355 -9.80 -13.87 -14.65
N GLU A 356 -10.14 -14.31 -13.44
CA GLU A 356 -11.46 -14.86 -13.13
C GLU A 356 -12.33 -13.88 -12.32
N ILE A 357 -11.71 -13.02 -11.49
CA ILE A 357 -12.41 -12.17 -10.52
C ILE A 357 -12.20 -10.69 -10.85
N GLU A 358 -13.30 -9.95 -10.99
CA GLU A 358 -13.28 -8.48 -11.05
C GLU A 358 -13.07 -7.91 -9.65
N VAL A 359 -11.88 -7.36 -9.43
CA VAL A 359 -11.44 -6.74 -8.18
C VAL A 359 -11.66 -5.22 -8.23
N ASP A 360 -12.08 -4.61 -7.13
CA ASP A 360 -12.34 -3.16 -7.05
C ASP A 360 -11.13 -2.36 -6.63
N PHE A 361 -10.25 -2.93 -5.81
CA PHE A 361 -9.00 -2.28 -5.39
C PHE A 361 -7.93 -3.28 -4.96
N ALA A 362 -6.68 -2.83 -4.99
CA ALA A 362 -5.54 -3.57 -4.47
C ALA A 362 -4.91 -2.88 -3.27
N ALA A 363 -4.42 -3.68 -2.32
CA ALA A 363 -3.85 -3.22 -1.05
C ALA A 363 -2.47 -3.85 -0.81
N GLY A 364 -1.45 -3.00 -0.66
CA GLY A 364 -0.09 -3.37 -0.27
C GLY A 364 0.31 -2.80 1.08
N TRP A 365 1.54 -3.08 1.52
CA TRP A 365 2.14 -2.44 2.69
C TRP A 365 3.66 -2.33 2.55
N GLU A 366 4.30 -1.39 3.23
CA GLU A 366 5.77 -1.22 3.24
C GLU A 366 6.31 -0.94 4.65
N ASP A 367 5.69 -0.04 5.44
CA ASP A 367 6.18 0.33 6.79
C ASP A 367 7.69 0.60 6.82
N ILE A 368 8.15 1.42 5.86
CA ILE A 368 9.57 1.76 5.65
C ILE A 368 9.86 3.25 5.91
N CYS A 369 8.93 3.99 6.49
CA CYS A 369 9.12 5.40 6.81
C CYS A 369 9.04 5.67 8.32
N PHE A 370 9.76 6.71 8.73
CA PHE A 370 9.72 7.36 10.04
C PHE A 370 9.13 8.76 9.89
N ASN A 371 8.94 9.48 10.99
CA ASN A 371 8.49 10.88 10.94
C ASN A 371 9.44 11.83 10.17
N THR A 372 10.71 11.44 10.00
CA THR A 372 11.73 12.22 9.27
C THR A 372 11.91 11.80 7.81
N GLY A 373 11.27 10.72 7.36
CA GLY A 373 11.38 10.23 5.97
C GLY A 373 11.55 8.70 5.88
N SER A 374 11.89 8.21 4.69
CA SER A 374 12.06 6.78 4.43
C SER A 374 13.43 6.24 4.87
N VAL A 375 13.46 4.95 5.25
CA VAL A 375 14.71 4.23 5.56
C VAL A 375 15.66 4.17 4.35
N ILE A 376 15.09 4.09 3.15
CA ILE A 376 15.83 4.07 1.89
C ILE A 376 15.52 5.34 1.11
N GLY A 377 16.57 6.03 0.68
CA GLY A 377 16.43 7.29 -0.06
C GLY A 377 15.72 7.11 -1.41
N PRO A 378 14.99 8.13 -1.91
CA PRO A 378 14.19 8.05 -3.13
C PRO A 378 14.94 7.59 -4.39
N LYS A 379 16.24 7.89 -4.48
CA LYS A 379 17.08 7.44 -5.59
C LYS A 379 17.17 5.90 -5.64
N HIS A 380 17.58 5.28 -4.53
CA HIS A 380 17.71 3.83 -4.45
C HIS A 380 16.33 3.15 -4.54
N PHE A 381 15.29 3.75 -3.96
CA PHE A 381 13.93 3.23 -4.12
C PHE A 381 13.50 3.20 -5.59
N ARG A 382 13.77 4.28 -6.34
CA ARG A 382 13.51 4.34 -7.78
C ARG A 382 14.31 3.31 -8.58
N GLU A 383 15.56 3.07 -8.22
CA GLU A 383 16.43 2.15 -8.95
C GLU A 383 16.11 0.68 -8.62
N LEU A 384 15.90 0.35 -7.35
CA LEU A 384 15.82 -1.03 -6.87
C LEU A 384 14.38 -1.56 -6.79
N VAL A 385 13.38 -0.72 -6.53
CA VAL A 385 12.00 -1.16 -6.25
C VAL A 385 11.05 -0.87 -7.40
N ILE A 386 11.05 0.38 -7.88
CA ILE A 386 10.06 0.86 -8.86
C ILE A 386 9.99 0.02 -10.15
N PRO A 387 11.09 -0.45 -10.76
CA PRO A 387 11.02 -1.23 -11.99
C PRO A 387 10.22 -2.54 -11.81
N HIS A 388 10.42 -3.19 -10.67
CA HIS A 388 9.74 -4.45 -10.31
C HIS A 388 8.29 -4.18 -9.89
N GLN A 389 8.07 -3.20 -9.01
CA GLN A 389 6.73 -2.81 -8.58
C GLN A 389 5.82 -2.41 -9.76
N THR A 390 6.38 -1.70 -10.76
CA THR A 390 5.66 -1.31 -11.98
C THR A 390 5.10 -2.49 -12.76
N ARG A 391 5.76 -3.67 -12.73
CA ARG A 391 5.27 -4.88 -13.41
C ARG A 391 3.96 -5.35 -12.77
N VAL A 392 3.90 -5.41 -11.43
CA VAL A 392 2.70 -5.79 -10.67
C VAL A 392 1.60 -4.75 -10.86
N MET A 393 1.93 -3.46 -10.79
CA MET A 393 0.96 -2.38 -11.02
C MET A 393 0.36 -2.45 -12.42
N ARG A 394 1.18 -2.74 -13.44
CA ARG A 394 0.69 -2.93 -14.81
C ARG A 394 -0.28 -4.12 -14.91
N LEU A 395 0.02 -5.25 -14.28
CA LEU A 395 -0.88 -6.40 -14.24
C LEU A 395 -2.23 -6.01 -13.64
N LEU A 396 -2.24 -5.38 -12.46
CA LEU A 396 -3.45 -4.91 -11.79
C LEU A 396 -4.28 -3.99 -12.71
N ARG A 397 -3.64 -3.00 -13.32
CA ARG A 397 -4.29 -2.02 -14.21
C ARG A 397 -4.83 -2.66 -15.50
N GLN A 398 -4.13 -3.64 -16.07
CA GLN A 398 -4.60 -4.39 -17.25
C GLN A 398 -5.90 -5.15 -16.97
N HIS A 399 -6.12 -5.55 -15.72
CA HIS A 399 -7.34 -6.19 -15.25
C HIS A 399 -8.38 -5.21 -14.68
N GLY A 400 -8.19 -3.90 -14.89
CA GLY A 400 -9.14 -2.87 -14.51
C GLY A 400 -9.09 -2.43 -13.05
N VAL A 401 -8.12 -2.90 -12.26
CA VAL A 401 -7.92 -2.45 -10.89
C VAL A 401 -7.22 -1.10 -10.92
N ASP A 402 -7.96 -0.04 -10.60
CA ASP A 402 -7.49 1.33 -10.74
C ASP A 402 -7.45 2.16 -9.43
N VAL A 403 -7.82 1.52 -8.32
CA VAL A 403 -7.59 1.98 -6.94
C VAL A 403 -6.55 1.06 -6.32
N ILE A 404 -5.35 1.59 -6.06
CA ILE A 404 -4.23 0.80 -5.54
C ILE A 404 -3.53 1.61 -4.46
N TYR A 405 -3.60 1.15 -3.21
CA TYR A 405 -2.94 1.81 -2.08
C TYR A 405 -1.85 0.95 -1.47
N THR A 406 -0.90 1.61 -0.80
CA THR A 406 0.01 0.95 0.15
C THR A 406 -0.22 1.50 1.54
N ASP A 407 -0.18 0.61 2.53
CA ASP A 407 0.01 0.92 3.93
C ASP A 407 1.49 1.29 4.17
N CYS A 408 1.80 2.50 4.66
CA CYS A 408 3.14 2.85 5.11
C CYS A 408 3.07 3.98 6.15
N ASP A 409 3.30 3.62 7.40
CA ASP A 409 3.38 4.56 8.52
C ASP A 409 4.51 5.59 8.34
N GLY A 410 4.40 6.78 8.97
CA GLY A 410 5.42 7.83 8.94
C GLY A 410 5.31 8.85 7.79
N ASN A 411 6.44 9.48 7.46
CA ASN A 411 6.54 10.54 6.45
C ASN A 411 6.83 9.95 5.06
N VAL A 412 5.78 9.87 4.25
CA VAL A 412 5.83 9.23 2.92
C VAL A 412 6.13 10.19 1.77
N ASN A 413 6.27 11.50 2.05
CA ASN A 413 6.23 12.54 1.01
C ASN A 413 7.30 12.37 -0.08
N GLU A 414 8.47 11.81 0.25
CA GLU A 414 9.53 11.61 -0.73
C GLU A 414 9.33 10.38 -1.62
N LEU A 415 8.58 9.38 -1.14
CA LEU A 415 8.30 8.14 -1.88
C LEU A 415 6.97 8.19 -2.64
N LEU A 416 5.99 8.96 -2.18
CA LEU A 416 4.67 9.06 -2.81
C LEU A 416 4.73 9.40 -4.31
N PRO A 417 5.55 10.36 -4.79
CA PRO A 417 5.69 10.61 -6.22
C PRO A 417 6.15 9.38 -7.03
N LEU A 418 6.99 8.52 -6.44
CA LEU A 418 7.49 7.31 -7.08
C LEU A 418 6.41 6.22 -7.16
N TRP A 419 5.61 6.09 -6.10
CA TRP A 419 4.45 5.20 -6.12
C TRP A 419 3.40 5.66 -7.15
N ILE A 420 3.16 6.96 -7.26
CA ILE A 420 2.31 7.53 -8.31
C ILE A 420 2.88 7.19 -9.71
N GLU A 421 4.18 7.38 -9.91
CA GLU A 421 4.88 7.08 -11.16
C GLU A 421 4.71 5.60 -11.59
N CYS A 422 4.79 4.67 -10.64
CA CYS A 422 4.65 3.24 -10.92
C CYS A 422 3.20 2.76 -11.07
N GLY A 423 2.21 3.64 -10.89
CA GLY A 423 0.79 3.37 -11.09
C GLY A 423 0.01 3.02 -9.83
N MET A 424 0.57 3.24 -8.63
CA MET A 424 -0.21 3.31 -7.41
C MET A 424 -0.86 4.69 -7.30
N ASN A 425 -1.94 4.81 -6.52
CA ASN A 425 -2.63 6.08 -6.36
C ASN A 425 -3.35 6.21 -5.03
N GLY A 426 -3.00 5.41 -4.03
CA GLY A 426 -3.62 5.46 -2.72
C GLY A 426 -2.59 5.50 -1.60
N MET A 427 -2.81 6.37 -0.63
CA MET A 427 -1.98 6.45 0.57
C MET A 427 -2.78 6.05 1.81
N PHE A 428 -2.27 5.05 2.51
CA PHE A 428 -2.80 4.57 3.78
C PHE A 428 -1.63 4.29 4.74
N PRO A 429 -1.80 4.49 6.05
CA PRO A 429 -2.58 5.60 6.59
C PRO A 429 -1.96 6.95 6.20
N CYS A 430 -2.78 8.00 6.15
CA CYS A 430 -2.30 9.37 6.17
C CYS A 430 -1.97 9.76 7.62
N GLU A 431 -0.80 9.37 8.14
CA GLU A 431 -0.40 9.65 9.53
C GLU A 431 -0.05 11.14 9.72
N VAL A 432 -0.91 11.89 10.41
CA VAL A 432 -0.78 13.35 10.53
C VAL A 432 0.48 13.73 11.29
N ASN A 433 0.69 13.11 12.46
CA ASN A 433 1.89 13.33 13.27
C ASN A 433 3.15 12.69 12.66
N GLY A 434 2.97 11.76 11.73
CA GLY A 434 4.05 11.16 10.94
C GLY A 434 4.54 12.07 9.82
N GLY A 435 3.83 13.17 9.50
CA GLY A 435 4.19 14.09 8.41
C GLY A 435 3.39 13.89 7.12
N SER A 436 2.41 12.99 7.12
CA SER A 436 1.61 12.60 5.97
C SER A 436 0.15 13.10 6.09
N ASP A 437 -0.02 14.40 6.32
CA ASP A 437 -1.34 15.04 6.47
C ASP A 437 -2.13 15.00 5.15
N PRO A 438 -3.37 14.45 5.13
CA PRO A 438 -4.17 14.32 3.91
C PRO A 438 -4.49 15.65 3.24
N VAL A 439 -4.65 16.75 4.00
CA VAL A 439 -4.93 18.09 3.44
C VAL A 439 -3.72 18.58 2.65
N GLN A 440 -2.51 18.36 3.19
CA GLN A 440 -1.27 18.72 2.50
C GLN A 440 -1.02 17.83 1.28
N LEU A 441 -1.28 16.52 1.41
CA LEU A 441 -1.14 15.58 0.31
C LEU A 441 -2.08 15.91 -0.85
N ARG A 442 -3.37 16.19 -0.56
CA ARG A 442 -4.32 16.66 -1.58
C ARG A 442 -3.85 17.96 -2.23
N ALA A 443 -3.36 18.93 -1.46
CA ALA A 443 -2.88 20.20 -2.03
C ALA A 443 -1.66 20.03 -2.96
N ARG A 444 -0.78 19.05 -2.69
CA ARG A 444 0.43 18.78 -3.49
C ARG A 444 0.16 17.93 -4.73
N HIS A 445 -0.76 16.97 -4.62
CA HIS A 445 -0.96 15.94 -5.63
C HIS A 445 -2.33 16.00 -6.30
N ASP A 446 -3.21 16.93 -5.91
CA ASP A 446 -4.57 17.04 -6.40
C ASP A 446 -5.28 15.66 -6.39
N ARG A 447 -6.12 15.35 -7.38
CA ARG A 447 -6.84 14.08 -7.52
C ARG A 447 -5.99 12.89 -7.99
N ASP A 448 -4.67 13.07 -8.12
CA ASP A 448 -3.77 11.96 -8.47
C ASP A 448 -3.55 10.98 -7.30
N VAL A 449 -3.93 11.38 -6.08
CA VAL A 449 -3.85 10.55 -4.87
C VAL A 449 -5.22 10.31 -4.24
N LEU A 450 -5.46 9.09 -3.78
CA LEU A 450 -6.58 8.67 -2.95
C LEU A 450 -6.08 8.56 -1.52
N LEU A 451 -6.89 8.98 -0.56
CA LEU A 451 -6.43 9.19 0.81
C LEU A 451 -7.24 8.32 1.78
N PHE A 452 -6.55 7.67 2.71
CA PHE A 452 -7.16 6.82 3.73
C PHE A 452 -6.52 7.16 5.09
N GLY A 453 -7.32 7.36 6.14
CA GLY A 453 -6.82 7.79 7.45
C GLY A 453 -6.97 9.28 7.69
N GLY A 454 -6.00 9.91 8.35
CA GLY A 454 -5.91 11.36 8.45
C GLY A 454 -6.62 12.03 9.61
N VAL A 455 -7.42 11.31 10.41
CA VAL A 455 -7.97 11.83 11.68
C VAL A 455 -6.88 11.71 12.74
N ALA A 456 -6.31 12.85 13.16
CA ALA A 456 -5.23 12.88 14.12
C ALA A 456 -5.64 12.26 15.48
N LYS A 457 -5.10 11.07 15.79
CA LYS A 457 -5.45 10.31 17.01
C LYS A 457 -5.24 11.08 18.32
N LYS A 458 -4.34 12.07 18.34
CA LYS A 458 -4.11 12.94 19.50
C LYS A 458 -5.31 13.82 19.83
N GLU A 459 -6.02 14.33 18.82
CA GLU A 459 -7.19 15.18 19.01
C GLU A 459 -8.36 14.38 19.61
N LEU A 460 -8.40 13.07 19.34
CA LEU A 460 -9.38 12.15 19.96
C LEU A 460 -9.17 11.97 21.47
N ALA A 461 -7.99 12.29 21.99
CA ALA A 461 -7.71 12.29 23.43
C ALA A 461 -8.19 13.58 24.13
N GLY A 462 -8.48 14.63 23.36
CA GLY A 462 -8.86 15.95 23.85
C GLY A 462 -10.34 16.06 24.22
N THR A 463 -10.84 17.27 24.09
CA THR A 463 -12.26 17.63 24.30
C THR A 463 -13.12 17.22 23.10
N LYS A 464 -14.44 17.27 23.27
CA LYS A 464 -15.38 17.02 22.15
C LYS A 464 -15.26 18.09 21.07
N GLU A 465 -14.89 19.30 21.47
CA GLU A 465 -14.59 20.43 20.60
C GLU A 465 -13.34 20.19 19.76
N ASP A 466 -12.28 19.60 20.34
CA ASP A 466 -11.06 19.24 19.61
C ASP A 466 -11.36 18.18 18.53
N ILE A 467 -12.12 17.14 18.88
CA ILE A 467 -12.58 16.11 17.94
C ILE A 467 -13.37 16.73 16.79
N LEU A 468 -14.28 17.65 17.11
CA LEU A 468 -15.12 18.30 16.12
C LEU A 468 -14.31 19.23 15.19
N ALA A 469 -13.35 19.96 15.74
CA ALA A 469 -12.45 20.81 14.97
C ALA A 469 -11.61 19.97 13.99
N GLU A 470 -11.13 18.80 14.42
CA GLU A 470 -10.40 17.88 13.57
C GLU A 470 -11.27 17.33 12.42
N LEU A 471 -12.51 16.94 12.70
CA LEU A 471 -13.44 16.48 11.67
C LEU A 471 -13.79 17.60 10.67
N LYS A 472 -13.99 18.84 11.13
CA LYS A 472 -14.20 20.02 10.27
C LYS A 472 -13.01 20.28 9.34
N ARG A 473 -11.78 20.14 9.84
CA ARG A 473 -10.56 20.32 9.05
C ARG A 473 -10.54 19.38 7.84
N LEU A 474 -11.09 18.17 8.01
CA LEU A 474 -11.14 17.14 6.98
C LEU A 474 -12.40 17.21 6.09
N ALA A 475 -13.42 17.97 6.47
CA ALA A 475 -14.70 18.02 5.76
C ALA A 475 -14.60 18.35 4.26
N PRO A 476 -13.75 19.30 3.81
CA PRO A 476 -13.59 19.57 2.38
C PRO A 476 -13.11 18.35 1.57
N LEU A 477 -12.26 17.50 2.17
CA LEU A 477 -11.79 16.27 1.52
C LEU A 477 -12.89 15.21 1.43
N VAL A 478 -13.75 15.14 2.46
CA VAL A 478 -14.90 14.23 2.48
C VAL A 478 -15.91 14.62 1.40
N GLU A 479 -16.20 15.92 1.26
CA GLU A 479 -17.11 16.45 0.24
C GLU A 479 -16.56 16.23 -1.18
N GLU A 480 -15.26 16.43 -1.39
CA GLU A 480 -14.63 16.22 -2.69
C GLU A 480 -14.64 14.74 -3.14
N GLY A 481 -14.50 13.80 -2.21
CA GLY A 481 -14.33 12.38 -2.49
C GLY A 481 -12.86 11.98 -2.69
N GLY A 482 -12.63 10.72 -3.07
CA GLY A 482 -11.29 10.12 -3.12
C GLY A 482 -10.59 10.10 -1.75
N PHE A 483 -11.37 10.14 -0.67
CA PHE A 483 -10.90 10.15 0.72
C PHE A 483 -11.80 9.29 1.59
N ILE A 484 -11.21 8.44 2.44
CA ILE A 484 -11.91 7.74 3.52
C ILE A 484 -11.28 8.16 4.86
N PRO A 485 -11.95 9.02 5.65
CA PRO A 485 -11.43 9.41 6.95
C PRO A 485 -11.43 8.20 7.88
N MET A 486 -10.30 7.95 8.52
CA MET A 486 -10.11 6.97 9.59
C MET A 486 -9.14 7.58 10.60
N VAL A 487 -9.02 6.97 11.78
CA VAL A 487 -7.91 7.31 12.67
C VAL A 487 -6.58 7.18 11.89
N ASP A 488 -5.70 8.17 12.03
CA ASP A 488 -4.44 8.29 11.29
C ASP A 488 -3.42 7.20 11.60
N HIS A 489 -3.72 6.35 12.59
CA HIS A 489 -3.14 5.05 12.87
C HIS A 489 -4.16 4.20 13.65
N ARG A 490 -3.74 3.10 14.26
CA ARG A 490 -4.53 2.41 15.28
C ARG A 490 -4.86 3.33 16.45
N CYS A 491 -6.09 3.26 16.92
CA CYS A 491 -6.58 3.99 18.08
C CYS A 491 -5.81 3.56 19.34
N PRO A 492 -5.13 4.50 20.02
CA PRO A 492 -4.31 4.21 21.19
C PRO A 492 -5.09 4.29 22.50
N GLU A 493 -4.51 3.75 23.58
CA GLU A 493 -5.15 3.64 24.90
C GLU A 493 -5.52 4.97 25.55
N TYR A 494 -4.89 6.08 25.16
CA TYR A 494 -5.18 7.38 25.74
C TYR A 494 -6.49 7.98 25.24
N VAL A 495 -7.08 7.45 24.16
CA VAL A 495 -8.43 7.80 23.72
C VAL A 495 -9.43 7.06 24.60
N SER A 496 -10.39 7.77 25.21
CA SER A 496 -11.48 7.14 25.97
C SER A 496 -12.52 6.53 25.03
N TYR A 497 -13.23 5.50 25.50
CA TYR A 497 -14.34 4.90 24.80
C TYR A 497 -15.45 5.93 24.52
N ASP A 498 -15.72 6.83 25.46
CA ASP A 498 -16.69 7.91 25.26
C ASP A 498 -16.24 8.91 24.17
N ASN A 499 -14.95 9.26 24.11
CA ASN A 499 -14.40 10.06 23.01
C ASN A 499 -14.48 9.33 21.68
N TYR A 500 -14.13 8.04 21.65
CA TYR A 500 -14.23 7.24 20.45
C TYR A 500 -15.67 7.13 19.93
N ARG A 501 -16.65 6.90 20.83
CA ARG A 501 -18.07 6.89 20.47
C ARG A 501 -18.53 8.24 19.91
N TYR A 502 -18.11 9.35 20.53
CA TYR A 502 -18.44 10.69 20.04
C TYR A 502 -17.84 10.95 18.66
N TYR A 503 -16.54 10.64 18.48
CA TYR A 503 -15.86 10.68 17.19
C TYR A 503 -16.62 9.89 16.11
N GLN A 504 -16.98 8.64 16.39
CA GLN A 504 -17.71 7.79 15.45
C GLN A 504 -19.06 8.40 15.05
N ARG A 505 -19.82 8.94 16.01
CA ARG A 505 -21.09 9.62 15.74
C ARG A 505 -20.91 10.82 14.80
N GLU A 506 -19.96 11.69 15.10
CA GLU A 506 -19.71 12.90 14.32
C GLU A 506 -19.13 12.61 12.95
N LYS A 507 -18.23 11.61 12.86
CA LYS A 507 -17.71 11.12 11.59
C LYS A 507 -18.83 10.58 10.70
N LEU A 508 -19.77 9.79 11.24
CA LEU A 508 -20.90 9.30 10.45
C LEU A 508 -21.79 10.43 9.96
N ALA A 509 -22.05 11.45 10.79
CA ALA A 509 -22.77 12.65 10.36
C ALA A 509 -22.03 13.39 9.24
N LEU A 510 -20.70 13.56 9.36
CA LEU A 510 -19.85 14.14 8.32
C LEU A 510 -19.88 13.32 7.01
N LEU A 511 -19.95 11.99 7.11
CA LEU A 511 -20.10 11.09 5.97
C LEU A 511 -21.53 11.11 5.38
N GLY A 512 -22.46 11.89 5.92
CA GLY A 512 -23.82 12.02 5.38
C GLY A 512 -24.80 10.95 5.86
N PHE A 513 -24.50 10.22 6.92
CA PHE A 513 -25.49 9.32 7.54
C PHE A 513 -26.59 10.13 8.21
N SER A 514 -27.84 9.68 8.05
CA SER A 514 -28.99 10.27 8.73
C SER A 514 -28.96 9.99 10.23
N GLN A 515 -29.64 10.82 11.02
CA GLN A 515 -29.77 10.60 12.47
C GLN A 515 -30.43 9.24 12.80
N ALA A 516 -31.35 8.78 11.94
CA ALA A 516 -31.98 7.47 12.10
C ALA A 516 -30.99 6.33 11.89
N GLU A 517 -30.17 6.39 10.82
CA GLU A 517 -29.13 5.37 10.57
C GLU A 517 -28.09 5.31 11.69
N ILE A 518 -27.66 6.48 12.21
CA ILE A 518 -26.73 6.55 13.34
C ILE A 518 -27.35 5.93 14.60
N ALA A 519 -28.64 6.19 14.86
CA ALA A 519 -29.35 5.65 16.02
C ALA A 519 -29.53 4.12 15.96
N GLU A 520 -29.50 3.50 14.78
CA GLU A 520 -29.55 2.03 14.68
C GLU A 520 -28.25 1.35 15.13
N ILE A 521 -27.11 2.07 15.04
CA ILE A 521 -25.79 1.57 15.46
C ILE A 521 -25.74 1.51 16.99
N GLU A 522 -25.68 0.29 17.52
CA GLU A 522 -25.81 -0.01 18.96
C GLU A 522 -24.96 0.88 19.88
N PRO A 523 -23.63 1.04 19.67
CA PRO A 523 -22.81 1.89 20.54
C PRO A 523 -23.18 3.38 20.47
N LEU A 524 -23.92 3.82 19.46
CA LEU A 524 -24.21 5.24 19.22
C LEU A 524 -25.66 5.60 19.58
N ARG A 525 -26.46 4.62 19.99
CA ARG A 525 -27.83 4.83 20.48
C ARG A 525 -27.87 5.87 21.58
N ASN A 526 -28.85 6.77 21.49
CA ASN A 526 -29.12 7.83 22.46
C ASN A 526 -27.98 8.84 22.69
N MET A 527 -26.94 8.84 21.85
CA MET A 527 -25.96 9.92 21.90
C MET A 527 -26.61 11.22 21.41
N PRO A 528 -26.49 12.34 22.15
CA PRO A 528 -27.09 13.60 21.74
C PRO A 528 -26.47 14.05 20.42
N ALA A 529 -27.31 14.56 19.52
CA ALA A 529 -26.81 15.17 18.31
C ALA A 529 -26.12 16.50 18.64
N THR A 530 -24.91 16.73 18.13
CA THR A 530 -24.40 18.09 18.02
C THR A 530 -25.25 18.86 17.01
N THR A 531 -25.47 20.13 17.31
CA THR A 531 -26.29 21.03 16.50
C THR A 531 -25.75 21.06 15.05
N PRO A 532 -26.60 20.96 14.00
CA PRO A 532 -26.16 20.86 12.60
C PRO A 532 -25.18 21.96 12.12
N SER A 533 -25.22 23.14 12.74
CA SER A 533 -24.27 24.25 12.51
C SER A 533 -22.82 23.93 12.94
N ALA A 534 -22.61 22.80 13.61
CA ALA A 534 -21.34 22.48 14.24
C ALA A 534 -20.43 21.64 13.35
N ILE A 535 -20.80 21.26 12.11
CA ILE A 535 -19.91 20.57 11.15
C ILE A 535 -19.98 21.21 9.75
N ALA A 536 -21.16 21.74 9.37
CA ALA A 536 -21.41 22.39 8.07
C ALA A 536 -20.68 23.73 7.89
#